data_AF-A0A8K0EXJ5-F1
#
_entry.id   AF-A0A8K0EXJ5-F1
#
_cell.length_a   1.000
_cell.length_b   1.000
_cell.length_c   1.000
_cell.angle_alpha   90.00
_cell.angle_beta   90.00
_cell.angle_gamma   90.00
#
_symmetry.space_group_name_H-M   'P 1'
#
loop_
_entity.id
_entity.type
_entity.pdbx_description
1 polymer ?
#
loop_
_entity_poly.entity_id
_entity_poly.type
_entity_poly.pdbx_seq_one_letter_code
_entity_poly.pdbx_strand_id
1 'polypeptide(L)'
;MRRILGQKSCTTNADCEFVHCVSTCDLTRRRCLKHRSNNNLQAICKKIFVGHREHGPPYGGLLLSPPAAIADRLNKALQECVEPSDNDDQSQRATSETLQTIRDLLQESLQSNEANR
;
A
#
# COMPACT_ATOMS: atom_id res chain seq x y z
N MET A 1 -11.60 -5.29 -14.74
CA MET A 1 -10.42 -4.40 -14.57
C MET A 1 -9.44 -4.44 -15.74
N ARG A 2 -9.14 -5.59 -16.37
CA ARG A 2 -8.27 -5.68 -17.58
C ARG A 2 -8.67 -4.76 -18.75
N ARG A 3 -9.94 -4.36 -18.84
CA ARG A 3 -10.44 -3.45 -19.87
C ARG A 3 -9.98 -1.99 -19.70
N ILE A 4 -9.68 -1.53 -18.48
CA ILE A 4 -9.28 -0.14 -18.23
C ILE A 4 -7.75 0.01 -18.34
N LEU A 5 -7.02 -1.00 -17.85
CA LEU A 5 -5.55 -1.03 -17.89
C LEU A 5 -5.06 -1.07 -19.35
N GLY A 6 -4.17 -0.13 -19.68
CA GLY A 6 -3.57 0.03 -21.01
C GLY A 6 -4.40 0.70 -22.10
N GLN A 7 -5.57 1.24 -21.75
CA GLN A 7 -6.29 2.12 -22.69
C GLN A 7 -5.76 3.56 -22.65
N LYS A 8 -5.40 4.06 -21.47
CA LYS A 8 -4.95 5.43 -21.22
C LYS A 8 -3.54 5.67 -21.79
N SER A 9 -3.37 6.77 -22.52
CA SER A 9 -2.06 7.29 -22.90
C SER A 9 -1.37 7.90 -21.67
N CYS A 10 -0.05 7.81 -21.60
CA CYS A 10 0.71 8.29 -20.44
C CYS A 10 2.04 8.92 -20.86
N THR A 11 2.52 9.84 -20.03
CA THR A 11 3.88 10.39 -20.10
C THR A 11 4.69 10.02 -18.86
N THR A 12 4.03 9.67 -17.75
CA THR A 12 4.63 9.26 -16.48
C THR A 12 3.89 8.06 -15.88
N ASN A 13 4.49 7.36 -14.90
CA ASN A 13 3.82 6.27 -14.18
C ASN A 13 2.59 6.74 -13.38
N ALA A 14 2.60 7.99 -12.88
CA ALA A 14 1.48 8.57 -12.16
C ALA A 14 0.20 8.66 -13.02
N ASP A 15 0.35 8.80 -14.35
CA ASP A 15 -0.79 8.78 -15.27
C ASP A 15 -1.49 7.41 -15.31
N CYS A 16 -0.81 6.35 -14.85
CA CYS A 16 -1.30 4.98 -14.84
C CYS A 16 -1.81 4.53 -13.46
N GLU A 17 -2.04 5.48 -12.55
CA GLU A 17 -2.80 5.27 -11.32
C GLU A 17 -4.30 5.37 -11.59
N PHE A 18 -5.01 4.32 -11.18
CA PHE A 18 -6.47 4.23 -11.19
C PHE A 18 -6.92 3.94 -9.76
N VAL A 19 -8.14 4.36 -9.43
CA VAL A 19 -8.74 4.28 -8.09
C VAL A 19 -8.31 3.06 -7.27
N HIS A 20 -8.28 1.84 -7.82
CA HIS A 20 -7.84 0.64 -7.11
C HIS A 20 -6.66 -0.12 -7.75
N CYS A 21 -6.09 0.38 -8.83
CA CYS A 21 -5.09 -0.32 -9.62
C CYS A 21 -3.97 0.63 -9.99
N VAL A 22 -2.74 0.22 -9.71
CA VAL A 22 -1.54 0.91 -10.17
C VAL A 22 -0.96 0.11 -11.33
N SER A 23 -0.46 0.80 -12.35
CA SER A 23 0.28 0.25 -13.48
C SER A 23 1.45 1.17 -13.80
N THR A 24 2.40 0.69 -14.59
CA THR A 24 3.49 1.51 -15.13
C THR A 24 3.16 2.01 -16.54
N CYS A 25 3.80 3.10 -16.92
CA CYS A 25 3.75 3.67 -18.25
C CYS A 25 4.85 3.05 -19.13
N ASP A 26 4.46 2.46 -20.27
CA ASP A 26 5.39 2.11 -21.33
C ASP A 26 5.75 3.40 -22.07
N LEU A 27 6.90 4.00 -21.74
CA LEU A 27 7.33 5.28 -22.31
C LEU A 27 7.59 5.21 -23.82
N THR A 28 7.96 4.04 -24.33
CA THR A 28 8.16 3.80 -25.77
C THR A 28 6.82 3.81 -26.51
N ARG A 29 5.81 3.13 -25.96
CA ARG A 29 4.46 3.08 -26.56
C ARG A 29 3.56 4.24 -26.15
N ARG A 30 3.97 5.05 -25.17
CA ARG A 30 3.18 6.12 -24.53
C ARG A 30 1.82 5.64 -24.01
N ARG A 31 1.77 4.41 -23.48
CA ARG A 31 0.53 3.79 -22.96
C ARG A 31 0.78 3.04 -21.66
N CYS A 32 -0.22 3.00 -20.80
CA CYS A 32 -0.13 2.20 -19.58
C CYS A 32 0.00 0.71 -19.93
N LEU A 33 0.71 -0.05 -19.09
CA LEU A 33 0.69 -1.50 -19.19
C LEU A 33 -0.70 -2.05 -18.85
N LYS A 34 -0.98 -3.26 -19.34
CA LYS A 34 -2.23 -3.98 -19.03
C LYS A 34 -2.16 -4.75 -17.70
N HIS A 35 -0.97 -4.81 -17.10
CA HIS A 35 -0.71 -5.56 -15.89
C HIS A 35 -0.68 -4.63 -14.67
N ARG A 36 -1.28 -5.09 -13.58
CA ARG A 36 -1.32 -4.35 -12.31
C ARG A 36 0.01 -4.52 -11.57
N SER A 37 0.67 -3.42 -11.21
CA SER A 37 1.88 -3.48 -10.39
C SER A 37 1.53 -3.84 -8.94
N ASN A 38 0.52 -3.20 -8.36
CA ASN A 38 0.10 -3.48 -6.98
C ASN A 38 -0.73 -4.76 -6.81
N ASN A 39 -0.95 -5.18 -5.56
CA ASN A 39 -1.87 -6.26 -5.18
C ASN A 39 -3.04 -5.78 -4.29
N ASN A 40 -3.92 -6.69 -3.87
CA ASN A 40 -5.07 -6.31 -3.03
C ASN A 40 -4.64 -5.90 -1.62
N LEU A 41 -3.56 -6.50 -1.10
CA LEU A 41 -3.02 -6.17 0.21
C LEU A 41 -2.52 -4.71 0.24
N GLN A 42 -1.75 -4.28 -0.76
CA GLN A 42 -1.32 -2.89 -0.91
C GLN A 42 -2.51 -1.92 -1.00
N ALA A 43 -3.57 -2.30 -1.73
CA ALA A 43 -4.76 -1.48 -1.82
C ALA A 43 -5.45 -1.28 -0.46
N ILE A 44 -5.50 -2.33 0.38
CA ILE A 44 -6.02 -2.27 1.74
C ILE A 44 -5.11 -1.41 2.63
N CYS A 45 -3.79 -1.65 2.58
CA CYS A 45 -2.82 -0.89 3.37
C CYS A 45 -2.89 0.61 3.06
N LYS A 46 -2.91 0.99 1.77
CA LYS A 46 -2.98 2.40 1.36
C LYS A 46 -4.30 3.06 1.76
N LYS A 47 -5.43 2.39 1.51
CA LYS A 47 -6.76 3.03 1.62
C LYS A 47 -7.44 2.90 2.97
N ILE A 48 -7.18 1.81 3.69
CA ILE A 48 -7.91 1.47 4.92
C ILE A 48 -7.01 1.68 6.13
N PHE A 49 -5.80 1.13 6.11
CA PHE A 49 -4.90 1.22 7.27
C PHE A 49 -4.25 2.59 7.39
N VAL A 50 -3.75 3.14 6.28
CA VAL A 50 -3.11 4.47 6.27
C VAL A 50 -4.10 5.58 5.90
N GLY A 51 -5.07 5.31 5.00
CA GLY A 51 -6.11 6.28 4.67
C GLY A 51 -5.73 7.31 3.59
N HIS A 52 -4.77 6.97 2.73
CA HIS A 52 -4.43 7.78 1.56
C HIS A 52 -5.55 7.73 0.51
N ARG A 53 -6.00 8.91 0.07
CA ARG A 53 -6.79 9.07 -1.16
C ARG A 53 -5.93 9.70 -2.25
N GLU A 54 -6.24 9.33 -3.50
CA GLU A 54 -5.67 9.97 -4.69
C GLU A 54 -6.15 11.42 -4.85
N HIS A 55 -7.31 11.76 -4.28
CA HIS A 55 -7.93 13.08 -4.37
C HIS A 55 -8.59 13.44 -3.03
N GLY A 56 -8.22 14.60 -2.46
CA GLY A 56 -8.78 15.13 -1.20
C GLY A 56 -7.87 14.98 0.03
N PRO A 57 -8.23 15.59 1.17
CA PRO A 57 -7.46 15.51 2.40
C PRO A 57 -7.41 14.06 2.92
N PRO A 58 -6.31 13.62 3.55
CA PRO A 58 -6.22 12.29 4.13
C PRO A 58 -7.29 12.12 5.21
N TYR A 59 -8.03 11.02 5.15
CA TYR A 59 -8.94 10.59 6.21
C TYR A 59 -8.10 9.64 7.02
N GLY A 60 -7.79 9.96 8.28
CA GLY A 60 -6.88 9.14 9.08
C GLY A 60 -7.27 7.67 9.02
N GLY A 61 -6.38 6.83 8.51
CA GLY A 61 -6.63 5.40 8.38
C GLY A 61 -6.76 4.72 9.74
N LEU A 62 -7.30 3.50 9.75
CA LEU A 62 -7.60 2.75 10.97
C LEU A 62 -6.36 2.56 11.87
N LEU A 63 -5.16 2.60 11.30
CA LEU A 63 -3.90 2.32 11.99
C LEU A 63 -2.98 3.56 12.09
N LEU A 64 -3.50 4.78 11.84
CA LEU A 64 -2.70 6.01 11.86
C LEU A 64 -2.39 6.55 13.28
N SER A 65 -3.08 6.05 14.30
CA SER A 65 -2.88 6.48 15.70
C SER A 65 -2.65 5.28 16.64
N PRO A 66 -1.55 4.53 16.43
CA PRO A 66 -1.20 3.41 17.30
C PRO A 66 -0.65 3.87 18.65
N PRO A 67 -0.62 2.99 19.67
CA PRO A 67 0.09 3.25 20.91
C PRO A 67 1.57 3.54 20.66
N ALA A 68 2.13 4.50 21.42
CA ALA A 68 3.50 4.99 21.24
C ALA A 68 4.56 3.88 21.23
N ALA A 69 4.37 2.81 22.02
CA ALA A 69 5.29 1.68 22.12
C ALA A 69 5.50 0.89 20.80
N ILE A 70 4.52 0.91 19.89
CA ILE A 70 4.58 0.19 18.61
C ILE A 70 4.58 1.13 17.40
N ALA A 71 4.42 2.44 17.59
CA ALA A 71 4.12 3.40 16.53
C ALA A 71 5.14 3.38 15.39
N ASP A 72 6.44 3.48 15.69
CA ASP A 72 7.49 3.52 14.67
C ASP A 72 7.57 2.21 13.87
N ARG A 73 7.47 1.08 14.57
CA ARG A 73 7.50 -0.26 13.96
C ARG A 73 6.28 -0.48 13.06
N LEU A 74 5.10 -0.10 13.54
CA LEU A 74 3.86 -0.22 12.77
C LEU A 74 3.88 0.69 11.54
N ASN A 75 4.30 1.95 11.70
CA ASN A 75 4.41 2.88 10.57
C ASN A 75 5.36 2.36 9.50
N LYS A 76 6.53 1.81 9.89
CA LYS A 76 7.46 1.19 8.95
C LYS A 76 6.82 0.03 8.18
N ALA A 77 6.17 -0.90 8.88
CA ALA A 77 5.50 -2.05 8.26
C ALA A 77 4.32 -1.63 7.35
N LEU A 78 3.60 -0.56 7.72
CA LEU A 78 2.54 0.01 6.89
C LEU A 78 3.09 0.64 5.61
N GLN A 79 4.21 1.37 5.68
CA GLN A 79 4.84 1.94 4.48
C GLN A 79 5.31 0.83 3.54
N GLU A 80 5.98 -0.19 4.06
CA GLU A 80 6.40 -1.36 3.27
C GLU A 80 5.19 -2.11 2.67
N CYS A 81 4.06 -2.14 3.37
CA CYS A 81 2.83 -2.72 2.85
C CYS A 81 2.19 -1.87 1.74
N VAL A 82 2.37 -0.56 1.73
CA VAL A 82 1.85 0.32 0.67
C VAL A 82 2.76 0.27 -0.55
N GLU A 83 4.05 0.46 -0.32
CA GLU A 83 5.08 0.62 -1.34
C GLU A 83 6.34 -0.11 -0.88
N PRO A 84 6.47 -1.41 -1.21
CA PRO A 84 7.69 -2.18 -0.94
C PRO A 84 8.87 -1.54 -1.67
N SER A 85 10.04 -1.50 -1.02
CA SER A 85 11.23 -0.87 -1.61
C SER A 85 11.72 -1.62 -2.87
N ASP A 86 12.14 -0.85 -3.88
CA ASP A 86 12.56 -1.27 -5.23
C ASP A 86 13.89 -2.06 -5.30
N ASN A 87 14.12 -3.01 -4.40
CA ASN A 87 15.36 -3.79 -4.43
C ASN A 87 15.34 -4.97 -5.41
N ASP A 88 14.19 -5.29 -6.02
CA ASP A 88 14.14 -6.34 -7.03
C ASP A 88 12.99 -6.13 -8.03
N ASP A 89 13.31 -6.20 -9.32
CA ASP A 89 12.45 -6.02 -10.50
C ASP A 89 11.24 -6.98 -10.55
N GLN A 90 11.07 -7.86 -9.56
CA GLN A 90 10.04 -8.90 -9.52
C GLN A 90 9.05 -8.87 -8.35
N SER A 91 9.14 -7.96 -7.37
CA SER A 91 8.03 -7.87 -6.40
C SER A 91 7.81 -6.48 -5.80
N GLN A 92 7.32 -5.54 -6.62
CA GLN A 92 6.63 -4.32 -6.14
C GLN A 92 5.29 -4.61 -5.42
N ARG A 93 5.13 -5.80 -4.84
CA ARG A 93 3.89 -6.30 -4.24
C ARG A 93 4.13 -6.68 -2.79
N ALA A 94 3.33 -6.11 -1.89
CA ALA A 94 3.37 -6.48 -0.48
C ALA A 94 3.18 -7.99 -0.32
N THR A 95 4.00 -8.61 0.51
CA THR A 95 4.00 -10.06 0.70
C THR A 95 3.10 -10.46 1.87
N SER A 96 2.89 -11.77 2.02
CA SER A 96 2.24 -12.30 3.22
C SER A 96 3.07 -12.02 4.48
N GLU A 97 4.40 -11.91 4.37
CA GLU A 97 5.25 -11.58 5.53
C GLU A 97 4.95 -10.18 6.05
N THR A 98 4.78 -9.18 5.18
CA THR A 98 4.45 -7.82 5.62
C THR A 98 3.13 -7.78 6.40
N LEU A 99 2.12 -8.53 5.95
CA LEU A 99 0.85 -8.64 6.67
C LEU A 99 1.00 -9.35 8.02
N GLN A 100 1.86 -10.38 8.08
CA GLN A 100 2.19 -11.08 9.32
C GLN A 100 2.80 -10.11 10.34
N THR A 101 3.79 -9.31 9.93
CA THR A 101 4.43 -8.31 10.80
C THR A 101 3.44 -7.30 11.35
N ILE A 102 2.52 -6.78 10.52
CA ILE A 102 1.46 -5.88 10.98
C ILE A 102 0.58 -6.56 12.03
N ARG A 103 0.18 -7.82 11.80
CA ARG A 103 -0.64 -8.58 12.75
C ARG A 103 0.07 -8.76 14.10
N ASP A 104 1.35 -9.14 14.07
CA ASP A 104 2.12 -9.44 15.27
C ASP A 104 2.29 -8.19 16.16
N LEU A 105 2.57 -7.03 15.55
CA LEU A 105 2.64 -5.75 16.27
C LEU A 105 1.30 -5.35 16.91
N LEU A 106 0.19 -5.60 16.22
CA LEU A 106 -1.14 -5.33 16.77
C LEU A 106 -1.46 -6.26 17.95
N GLN A 107 -1.07 -7.53 17.87
CA GLN A 107 -1.22 -8.49 18.97
C GLN A 107 -0.35 -8.12 20.18
N GLU A 108 0.89 -7.70 19.98
CA GLU A 108 1.78 -7.18 21.03
C GLU A 108 1.12 -6.01 21.78
N SER A 109 0.50 -5.09 21.03
CA SER A 109 -0.20 -3.96 21.63
C SER A 109 -1.44 -4.37 22.42
N LEU A 110 -2.19 -5.37 21.97
CA LEU A 110 -3.37 -5.85 22.69
C LEU A 110 -2.97 -6.52 24.02
N GLN A 111 -1.98 -7.39 23.99
CA GLN A 111 -1.46 -8.08 25.18
C GLN A 111 -0.88 -7.10 26.21
N SER A 112 -0.15 -6.08 25.74
CA SER A 112 0.40 -5.04 26.61
C SER A 112 -0.67 -4.17 27.26
N ASN A 113 -1.82 -3.99 26.60
CA ASN A 113 -2.97 -3.28 27.17
C ASN A 113 -3.73 -4.13 28.21
N GLU A 114 -3.79 -5.45 28.01
CA GLU A 114 -4.38 -6.38 28.99
C GLU A 114 -3.53 -6.50 30.26
N ALA A 115 -2.19 -6.49 30.14
CA ALA A 115 -1.29 -6.56 31.29
C ALA A 115 -1.27 -5.29 32.17
N ASN A 116 -1.71 -4.15 31.64
CA ASN A 116 -1.77 -2.86 32.33
C ASN A 116 -3.16 -2.54 32.91
N ARG A 117 -4.10 -3.49 32.86
CA ARG A 117 -5.49 -3.33 33.31
C ARG A 117 -5.78 -4.17 34.55
#